data_AF-A0A956D5H7-F1
#
_entry.id   AF-A0A956D5H7-F1
#
_cell.length_a   1.000
_cell.length_b   1.000
_cell.length_c   1.000
_cell.angle_alpha   90.00
_cell.angle_beta   90.00
_cell.angle_gamma   90.00
#
_symmetry.space_group_name_H-M   'P 1'
#
loop_
_entity.id
_entity.type
_entity.pdbx_description
1 polymer ?
#
loop_
_entity_poly.entity_id
_entity_poly.type
_entity_poly.pdbx_seq_one_letter_code
_entity_poly.pdbx_strand_id
1 'polypeptide(L)'
;MGRGLLVLILCLAVPASAAAQGDPIALETGFTPDPVRAPGETGGAVLLSSRAPSCRGYVGDAPSHVVDLRTGFGFLRMFLVAGRDLTLAVHGPDGGWRCATAQGERPALQEGRYPAGRYEIWVASPEASAEITYELQLTEFRSVGPGETREPGASSSLDVGLDLDVEEGRERDRRIRRGFLPDPIEDRGTAQGDIDVRLLGPRCLGFVTAQPSHVLTLRDDFDYLRVQLGGVRGTATIVVRTPGGRYLCSSPEETNAF
;
A
#
# COMPACT_ATOMS: atom_id res chain seq x y z
N MET A 1 38.98 42.95 -46.78
CA MET A 1 38.18 43.42 -45.62
C MET A 1 37.14 42.34 -45.33
N GLY A 2 37.33 41.60 -44.24
CA GLY A 2 36.62 40.34 -43.95
C GLY A 2 35.20 40.54 -43.44
N ARG A 3 34.31 39.62 -43.87
CA ARG A 3 32.87 39.53 -43.58
C ARG A 3 32.62 39.18 -42.12
N GLY A 4 31.61 39.82 -41.50
CA GLY A 4 31.05 39.39 -40.22
C GLY A 4 29.58 39.00 -40.41
N LEU A 5 29.30 37.69 -40.47
CA LEU A 5 27.95 37.13 -40.47
C LEU A 5 27.51 36.98 -39.01
N LEU A 6 26.52 37.76 -38.59
CA LEU A 6 25.95 37.69 -37.25
C LEU A 6 24.97 36.51 -37.19
N VAL A 7 25.33 35.44 -36.47
CA VAL A 7 24.44 34.29 -36.23
C VAL A 7 23.70 34.53 -34.92
N LEU A 8 22.40 34.77 -35.01
CA LEU A 8 21.50 34.88 -33.85
C LEU A 8 21.08 33.47 -33.43
N ILE A 9 21.65 32.95 -32.35
CA ILE A 9 21.27 31.66 -31.78
C ILE A 9 20.06 31.87 -30.87
N LEU A 10 18.87 31.50 -31.36
CA LEU A 10 17.65 31.46 -30.56
C LEU A 10 17.69 30.20 -29.68
N CYS A 11 18.02 30.38 -28.40
CA CYS A 11 18.07 29.29 -27.42
C CYS A 11 16.62 28.99 -26.97
N LEU A 12 16.02 27.92 -27.50
CA LEU A 12 14.77 27.38 -26.97
C LEU A 12 15.06 26.77 -25.60
N ALA A 13 14.62 27.44 -24.53
CA ALA A 13 14.66 26.88 -23.19
C ALA A 13 13.67 25.70 -23.13
N VAL A 14 14.19 24.48 -23.20
CA VAL A 14 13.43 23.28 -22.89
C VAL A 14 13.10 23.35 -21.39
N PRO A 15 11.82 23.29 -20.96
CA PRO A 15 11.52 23.26 -19.54
C PRO A 15 12.16 22.00 -18.96
N ALA A 16 13.11 22.17 -18.05
CA ALA A 16 13.66 21.08 -17.28
C ALA A 16 12.53 20.55 -16.39
N SER A 17 11.99 19.38 -16.73
CA SER A 17 11.15 18.64 -15.79
C SER A 17 12.00 18.39 -14.55
N ALA A 18 11.58 18.97 -13.43
CA ALA A 18 12.25 18.76 -12.16
C ALA A 18 12.22 17.25 -11.86
N ALA A 19 13.36 16.59 -12.00
CA ALA A 19 13.48 15.18 -11.69
C ALA A 19 13.30 15.02 -10.19
N ALA A 20 12.53 14.01 -9.78
CA ALA A 20 12.41 13.70 -8.36
C ALA A 20 13.78 13.38 -7.75
N GLN A 21 13.82 13.35 -6.42
CA GLN A 21 15.03 13.03 -5.65
C GLN A 21 15.52 11.58 -5.86
N GLY A 22 14.80 10.77 -6.65
CA GLY A 22 15.16 9.40 -7.03
C GLY A 22 14.42 8.90 -8.28
N ASP A 23 14.64 7.64 -8.62
CA ASP A 23 13.98 6.99 -9.75
C ASP A 23 12.45 6.90 -9.55
N PRO A 24 11.66 6.97 -10.64
CA PRO A 24 10.21 6.78 -10.55
C PRO A 24 9.81 5.41 -9.98
N ILE A 25 8.82 5.41 -9.10
CA ILE A 25 8.19 4.20 -8.57
C ILE A 25 7.13 3.75 -9.58
N ALA A 26 7.41 2.69 -10.33
CA ALA A 26 6.47 2.13 -11.29
C ALA A 26 5.55 1.10 -10.63
N LEU A 27 4.23 1.31 -10.67
CA LEU A 27 3.24 0.41 -10.06
C LEU A 27 2.19 -0.06 -11.06
N GLU A 28 1.82 -1.33 -10.93
CA GLU A 28 0.65 -1.96 -11.55
C GLU A 28 -0.24 -2.51 -10.45
N THR A 29 -1.55 -2.59 -10.70
CA THR A 29 -2.50 -3.24 -9.78
C THR A 29 -2.07 -4.66 -9.46
N GLY A 30 -2.18 -5.06 -8.19
CA GLY A 30 -1.67 -6.31 -7.66
C GLY A 30 -0.16 -6.27 -7.36
N PHE A 31 0.43 -5.08 -7.17
CA PHE A 31 1.87 -4.98 -6.96
C PHE A 31 2.32 -5.73 -5.70
N THR A 32 3.51 -6.33 -5.79
CA THR A 32 4.17 -6.98 -4.66
C THR A 32 5.62 -6.50 -4.59
N PRO A 33 6.15 -6.16 -3.40
CA PRO A 33 5.48 -6.16 -2.09
C PRO A 33 4.46 -5.01 -1.93
N ASP A 34 3.39 -5.22 -1.15
CA ASP A 34 2.44 -4.20 -0.70
C ASP A 34 2.43 -4.16 0.85
N PRO A 35 2.68 -3.01 1.51
CA PRO A 35 2.89 -1.69 0.91
C PRO A 35 4.27 -1.54 0.24
N VAL A 36 4.31 -0.74 -0.83
CA VAL A 36 5.58 -0.20 -1.34
C VAL A 36 6.04 0.89 -0.40
N ARG A 37 7.29 0.79 0.04
CA ARG A 37 7.93 1.70 1.00
C ARG A 37 9.03 2.48 0.29
N ALA A 38 8.95 3.80 0.35
CA ALA A 38 9.93 4.70 -0.24
C ALA A 38 10.45 5.68 0.82
N PRO A 39 11.70 5.55 1.27
CA PRO A 39 12.28 6.50 2.22
C PRO A 39 12.52 7.84 1.54
N GLY A 40 12.46 8.93 2.32
CA GLY A 40 12.77 10.26 1.84
C GLY A 40 13.10 11.23 2.98
N GLU A 41 13.56 12.41 2.60
CA GLU A 41 13.88 13.49 3.53
C GLU A 41 13.28 14.79 3.00
N THR A 42 12.68 15.56 3.91
CA THR A 42 12.21 16.91 3.55
C THR A 42 13.36 17.89 3.51
N GLY A 43 13.15 18.99 2.81
CA GLY A 43 14.11 20.06 2.72
C GLY A 43 13.57 21.17 1.81
N GLY A 44 14.37 22.22 1.65
CA GLY A 44 14.01 23.36 0.82
C GLY A 44 13.14 24.40 1.54
N ALA A 45 13.10 25.59 0.95
CA ALA A 45 12.47 26.77 1.51
C ALA A 45 11.31 27.30 0.65
N VAL A 46 10.89 26.53 -0.36
CA VAL A 46 9.89 27.00 -1.32
C VAL A 46 8.50 26.70 -0.78
N LEU A 47 7.66 27.72 -0.67
CA LEU A 47 6.28 27.55 -0.23
C LEU A 47 5.51 26.68 -1.22
N LEU A 48 4.96 25.55 -0.74
CA LEU A 48 4.15 24.65 -1.57
C LEU A 48 2.92 25.37 -2.15
N SER A 49 2.37 26.34 -1.41
CA SER A 49 1.22 27.16 -1.85
C SER A 49 1.48 27.98 -3.12
N SER A 50 2.74 28.21 -3.49
CA SER A 50 3.09 28.85 -4.77
C SER A 50 2.76 27.98 -5.99
N ARG A 51 2.66 26.66 -5.81
CA ARG A 51 2.32 25.67 -6.84
C ARG A 51 0.91 25.10 -6.65
N ALA A 52 0.54 24.89 -5.39
CA ALA A 52 -0.72 24.27 -5.00
C ALA A 52 -1.38 25.10 -3.89
N PRO A 53 -2.21 26.10 -4.23
CA PRO A 53 -2.70 27.11 -3.27
C PRO A 53 -3.43 26.56 -2.04
N SER A 54 -4.03 25.37 -2.13
CA SER A 54 -4.71 24.68 -1.03
C SER A 54 -3.78 23.95 -0.06
N CYS A 55 -2.49 23.87 -0.39
CA CYS A 55 -1.51 23.03 0.29
C CYS A 55 -0.53 23.90 1.08
N ARG A 56 -0.11 23.41 2.24
CA ARG A 56 0.73 24.13 3.19
C ARG A 56 2.10 23.47 3.33
N GLY A 57 3.05 24.23 3.87
CA GLY A 57 4.41 23.77 4.15
C GLY A 57 5.42 24.21 3.10
N TYR A 58 6.66 23.76 3.30
CA TYR A 58 7.82 24.07 2.50
C TYR A 58 8.36 22.81 1.82
N VAL A 59 8.74 22.96 0.56
CA VAL A 59 9.27 21.89 -0.30
C VAL A 59 10.55 22.36 -1.00
N GLY A 60 11.26 21.41 -1.61
CA GLY A 60 12.33 21.69 -2.56
C GLY A 60 11.82 22.18 -3.92
N ASP A 61 12.73 22.36 -4.87
CA ASP A 61 12.39 22.81 -6.22
C ASP A 61 11.79 21.69 -7.10
N ALA A 62 11.98 20.43 -6.70
CA ALA A 62 11.55 19.22 -7.38
C ALA A 62 10.63 18.36 -6.50
N PRO A 63 9.78 17.50 -7.09
CA PRO A 63 8.96 16.57 -6.32
C PRO A 63 9.82 15.62 -5.48
N SER A 64 9.33 15.26 -4.31
CA SER A 64 9.98 14.30 -3.42
C SER A 64 10.04 12.91 -4.04
N HIS A 65 8.93 12.47 -4.64
CA HIS A 65 8.85 11.21 -5.39
C HIS A 65 8.07 11.39 -6.68
N VAL A 66 8.34 10.54 -7.67
CA VAL A 66 7.47 10.37 -8.84
C VAL A 66 6.95 8.94 -8.82
N VAL A 67 5.65 8.79 -9.03
CA VAL A 67 4.97 7.49 -9.07
C VAL A 67 4.32 7.35 -10.44
N ASP A 68 4.74 6.34 -11.20
CA ASP A 68 4.18 6.00 -12.51
C ASP A 68 3.19 4.84 -12.33
N LEU A 69 1.90 5.17 -12.28
CA LEU A 69 0.81 4.19 -12.23
C LEU A 69 0.54 3.67 -13.65
N ARG A 70 1.01 2.46 -13.96
CA ARG A 70 0.89 1.84 -15.28
C ARG A 70 -0.52 1.29 -15.56
N THR A 71 -1.29 1.03 -14.51
CA THR A 71 -2.73 0.70 -14.59
C THR A 71 -3.55 1.65 -13.70
N GLY A 72 -4.87 1.65 -13.88
CA GLY A 72 -5.79 2.43 -13.05
C GLY A 72 -6.19 1.69 -11.77
N PHE A 73 -6.10 2.36 -10.64
CA PHE A 73 -6.41 1.82 -9.32
C PHE A 73 -7.82 2.24 -8.88
N GLY A 74 -8.69 1.25 -8.63
CA GLY A 74 -10.02 1.46 -8.05
C GLY A 74 -9.97 1.92 -6.59
N PHE A 75 -8.88 1.58 -5.90
CA PHE A 75 -8.49 2.10 -4.60
C PHE A 75 -6.96 2.07 -4.51
N LEU A 76 -6.36 3.18 -4.11
CA LEU A 76 -4.97 3.27 -3.71
C LEU A 76 -4.91 4.24 -2.52
N ARG A 77 -4.07 3.91 -1.55
CA ARG A 77 -3.79 4.76 -0.39
C ARG A 77 -2.31 5.09 -0.38
N MET A 78 -2.01 6.35 -0.13
CA MET A 78 -0.67 6.90 0.03
C MET A 78 -0.61 7.61 1.38
N PHE A 79 0.41 7.36 2.18
CA PHE A 79 0.56 8.03 3.47
C PHE A 79 2.03 8.14 3.90
N LEU A 80 2.28 9.08 4.81
CA LEU A 80 3.61 9.31 5.38
C LEU A 80 3.72 8.72 6.77
N VAL A 81 4.86 8.10 7.05
CA VAL A 81 5.30 7.73 8.40
C VAL A 81 6.53 8.58 8.74
N ALA A 82 6.41 9.40 9.79
CA ALA A 82 7.47 10.31 10.22
C ALA A 82 7.34 10.60 11.72
N GLY A 83 8.45 11.01 12.36
CA GLY A 83 8.44 11.44 13.76
C GLY A 83 7.88 12.85 14.00
N ARG A 84 7.49 13.56 12.93
CA ARG A 84 6.98 14.95 12.96
C ARG A 84 5.84 15.10 11.96
N ASP A 85 4.99 16.11 12.18
CA ASP A 85 3.91 16.46 11.27
C ASP A 85 4.47 16.93 9.91
N LEU A 86 4.02 16.28 8.84
CA LEU A 86 4.34 16.59 7.45
C LEU A 86 3.06 16.79 6.63
N THR A 87 3.19 17.40 5.45
CA THR A 87 2.12 17.45 4.46
C THR A 87 2.43 16.55 3.27
N LEU A 88 1.49 15.69 2.92
CA LEU A 88 1.47 14.91 1.69
C LEU A 88 0.66 15.65 0.65
N ALA A 89 1.30 16.05 -0.45
CA ALA A 89 0.64 16.64 -1.61
C ALA A 89 0.89 15.77 -2.85
N VAL A 90 -0.18 15.51 -3.60
CA VAL A 90 -0.19 14.66 -4.78
C VAL A 90 -0.68 15.48 -5.97
N HIS A 91 0.18 15.66 -6.96
CA HIS A 91 -0.14 16.29 -8.23
C HIS A 91 -0.36 15.19 -9.28
N GLY A 92 -1.57 15.15 -9.83
CA GLY A 92 -2.01 14.09 -10.74
C GLY A 92 -1.78 14.42 -12.22
N PRO A 93 -1.92 13.40 -13.10
CA PRO A 93 -1.83 13.58 -14.56
C PRO A 93 -2.97 14.42 -15.13
N ASP A 94 -4.04 14.66 -14.35
CA ASP A 94 -5.13 15.58 -14.66
C ASP A 94 -4.80 17.05 -14.33
N GLY A 95 -3.60 17.33 -13.81
CA GLY A 95 -3.18 18.65 -13.33
C GLY A 95 -3.78 19.03 -11.97
N GLY A 96 -4.53 18.13 -11.34
CA GLY A 96 -5.16 18.35 -10.04
C GLY A 96 -4.21 18.13 -8.88
N TRP A 97 -4.44 18.87 -7.78
CA TRP A 97 -3.70 18.73 -6.52
C TRP A 97 -4.60 18.17 -5.42
N ARG A 98 -4.08 17.19 -4.66
CA ARG A 98 -4.71 16.65 -3.45
C ARG A 98 -3.74 16.75 -2.29
N CYS A 99 -4.18 17.31 -1.15
CA CYS A 99 -3.30 17.59 -0.02
C CYS A 99 -3.88 17.11 1.30
N ALA A 100 -3.04 16.46 2.10
CA ALA A 100 -3.33 16.02 3.46
C ALA A 100 -2.16 16.38 4.36
N THR A 101 -2.44 17.09 5.43
CA THR A 101 -1.45 17.50 6.42
C THR A 101 -1.68 16.71 7.69
N ALA A 102 -0.60 16.18 8.27
CA ALA A 102 -0.66 15.58 9.59
C ALA A 102 -1.05 16.66 10.63
N GLN A 103 -1.96 16.32 11.53
CA GLN A 103 -2.44 17.20 12.60
C GLN A 103 -2.68 16.40 13.87
N GLY A 104 -1.70 16.41 14.78
CA GLY A 104 -1.74 15.59 15.99
C GLY A 104 -1.79 14.11 15.63
N GLU A 105 -2.84 13.39 16.07
CA GLU A 105 -3.02 11.97 15.75
C GLU A 105 -3.54 11.71 14.32
N ARG A 106 -3.91 12.77 13.58
CA ARG A 106 -4.38 12.62 12.20
C ARG A 106 -3.19 12.55 11.27
N PRO A 107 -3.00 11.45 10.53
CA PRO A 107 -1.85 11.33 9.65
C PRO A 107 -2.03 12.05 8.32
N ALA A 108 -0.93 12.36 7.66
CA ALA A 108 -0.92 12.79 6.26
C ALA A 108 -1.22 11.59 5.35
N LEU A 109 -2.48 11.45 4.95
CA LEU A 109 -2.99 10.32 4.17
C LEU A 109 -3.87 10.79 3.02
N GLN A 110 -3.67 10.20 1.85
CA GLN A 110 -4.50 10.34 0.67
C GLN A 110 -5.01 8.97 0.24
N GLU A 111 -6.30 8.85 -0.07
CA GLU A 111 -6.87 7.60 -0.57
C GLU A 111 -8.00 7.84 -1.56
N GLY A 112 -8.25 6.85 -2.42
CA GLY A 112 -9.34 6.91 -3.37
C GLY A 112 -9.00 6.25 -4.69
N ARG A 113 -9.66 6.71 -5.76
CA ARG A 113 -9.40 6.25 -7.13
C ARG A 113 -8.25 7.06 -7.75
N TYR A 114 -7.36 6.33 -8.43
CA TYR A 114 -6.21 6.89 -9.13
C TYR A 114 -6.15 6.30 -10.55
N PRO A 115 -6.50 7.08 -11.59
CA PRO A 115 -6.27 6.69 -12.96
C PRO A 115 -4.79 6.35 -13.25
N ALA A 116 -4.55 5.61 -14.34
CA ALA A 116 -3.19 5.41 -14.82
C ALA A 116 -2.55 6.76 -15.19
N GLY A 117 -1.26 6.90 -14.95
CA GLY A 117 -0.50 8.10 -15.29
C GLY A 117 0.61 8.39 -14.30
N ARG A 118 1.29 9.51 -14.56
CA ARG A 118 2.40 10.00 -13.75
C ARG A 118 1.89 10.92 -12.65
N TYR A 119 2.29 10.63 -11.42
CA TYR A 119 1.97 11.40 -10.23
C TYR A 119 3.25 11.96 -9.62
N GLU A 120 3.23 13.25 -9.27
CA GLU A 120 4.30 13.90 -8.54
C GLU A 120 3.89 14.01 -7.07
N ILE A 121 4.71 13.43 -6.19
CA ILE A 121 4.48 13.43 -4.76
C ILE A 121 5.40 14.46 -4.12
N TRP A 122 4.80 15.40 -3.40
CA TRP A 122 5.48 16.49 -2.73
C TRP A 122 5.27 16.33 -1.23
N VAL A 123 6.37 16.16 -0.49
CA VAL A 123 6.34 16.04 0.97
C VAL A 123 6.87 17.34 1.56
N ALA A 124 6.00 18.05 2.28
CA ALA A 124 6.30 19.38 2.79
C ALA A 124 6.51 19.39 4.31
N SER A 125 7.55 20.08 4.75
CA SER A 125 7.82 20.34 6.16
C SER A 125 7.06 21.59 6.64
N PRO A 126 6.80 21.71 7.97
CA PRO A 126 6.11 22.88 8.52
C PRO A 126 6.98 24.15 8.52
N GLU A 127 8.30 23.99 8.44
CA GLU A 127 9.30 25.07 8.54
C GLU A 127 10.27 25.01 7.35
N ALA A 128 10.68 26.18 6.87
CA ALA A 128 11.62 26.28 5.75
C ALA A 128 12.96 25.62 6.12
N SER A 129 13.50 24.85 5.18
CA SER A 129 14.77 24.11 5.31
C SER A 129 14.81 23.08 6.45
N ALA A 130 13.66 22.72 7.04
CA ALA A 130 13.62 21.65 8.01
C ALA A 130 13.87 20.29 7.34
N GLU A 131 14.88 19.58 7.83
CA GLU A 131 15.22 18.22 7.44
C GLU A 131 14.49 17.23 8.35
N ILE A 132 13.52 16.52 7.79
CA ILE A 132 12.71 15.52 8.48
C ILE A 132 12.68 14.28 7.60
N THR A 133 13.24 13.18 8.11
CA THR A 133 13.17 11.87 7.47
C THR A 133 11.77 11.28 7.58
N TYR A 134 11.31 10.63 6.53
CA TYR A 134 10.02 9.97 6.46
C TYR A 134 10.07 8.73 5.57
N GLU A 135 9.02 7.92 5.64
CA GLU A 135 8.73 6.86 4.69
C GLU A 135 7.36 7.14 4.03
N LEU A 136 7.35 7.21 2.70
CA LEU A 136 6.13 7.18 1.90
C LEU A 136 5.71 5.72 1.71
N GLN A 137 4.46 5.41 2.05
CA GLN A 137 3.87 4.09 1.82
C GLN A 137 2.71 4.15 0.84
N LEU A 138 2.69 3.22 -0.12
CA LEU A 138 1.63 3.04 -1.11
C LEU A 138 1.02 1.64 -0.98
N THR A 139 -0.30 1.54 -0.91
CA THR A 139 -1.01 0.27 -0.69
C THR A 139 -2.35 0.22 -1.41
N GLU A 140 -2.70 -0.94 -1.96
CA GLU A 140 -4.05 -1.25 -2.47
C GLU A 140 -5.00 -1.76 -1.37
N PHE A 141 -4.52 -1.84 -0.11
CA PHE A 141 -5.28 -2.39 1.00
C PHE A 141 -5.78 -1.33 1.97
N ARG A 142 -7.11 -1.31 2.16
CA ARG A 142 -7.80 -0.42 3.12
C ARG A 142 -7.45 -0.70 4.57
N SER A 143 -6.89 -1.86 4.89
CA SER A 143 -6.47 -2.25 6.23
C SER A 143 -5.09 -1.70 6.62
N VAL A 144 -4.27 -1.29 5.65
CA VAL A 144 -2.91 -0.77 5.89
C VAL A 144 -2.95 0.74 6.01
N GLY A 145 -2.54 1.32 7.14
CA GLY A 145 -2.67 2.75 7.39
C GLY A 145 -1.61 3.33 8.35
N PRO A 146 -1.63 4.65 8.56
CA PRO A 146 -0.62 5.35 9.34
C PRO A 146 -0.88 5.15 10.83
N GLY A 147 0.16 4.86 11.61
CA GLY A 147 0.03 4.43 13.01
C GLY A 147 0.63 3.05 13.28
N GLU A 148 1.03 2.32 12.23
CA GLU A 148 2.09 1.31 12.35
C GLU A 148 3.46 1.98 12.34
N THR A 149 3.76 2.80 13.36
CA THR A 149 5.16 3.00 13.76
C THR A 149 5.64 1.69 14.38
N ARG A 150 6.01 0.72 13.54
CA ARG A 150 6.83 -0.41 13.99
C ARG A 150 8.27 -0.06 13.67
N GLU A 151 9.09 -0.07 14.72
CA GLU A 151 10.54 -0.16 14.61
C GLU A 151 10.92 -1.17 13.51
N PRO A 152 11.97 -0.93 12.72
CA PRO A 152 12.48 -1.91 11.77
C PRO A 152 12.93 -3.16 12.55
N GLY A 153 12.03 -4.13 12.72
CA GLY A 153 12.25 -5.33 13.54
C GLY A 153 11.02 -5.91 14.25
N ALA A 154 9.87 -5.23 14.33
CA ALA A 154 8.70 -5.78 14.98
C ALA A 154 7.75 -6.47 13.99
N SER A 155 7.71 -7.80 14.04
CA SER A 155 6.79 -8.66 13.30
C SER A 155 5.32 -8.32 13.56
N SER A 156 4.53 -8.19 12.49
CA SER A 156 3.07 -8.25 12.50
C SER A 156 2.66 -9.72 12.70
N SER A 157 2.69 -10.19 13.95
CA SER A 157 2.16 -11.52 14.34
C SER A 157 2.01 -11.74 15.84
N LEU A 158 2.84 -11.09 16.67
CA LEU A 158 2.95 -11.44 18.08
C LEU A 158 1.81 -10.93 18.99
N ASP A 159 0.96 -10.01 18.53
CA ASP A 159 -0.09 -9.43 19.39
C ASP A 159 -1.44 -10.17 19.34
N VAL A 160 -1.61 -11.15 18.43
CA VAL A 160 -2.85 -11.96 18.32
C VAL A 160 -2.60 -13.43 18.68
N GLY A 161 -1.35 -13.81 19.00
CA GLY A 161 -1.01 -15.19 19.34
C GLY A 161 -1.14 -16.18 18.18
N LEU A 162 -1.14 -15.70 16.93
CA LEU A 162 -1.10 -16.56 15.75
C LEU A 162 0.34 -16.97 15.45
N ASP A 163 0.54 -18.25 15.20
CA ASP A 163 1.83 -18.78 14.77
C ASP A 163 1.92 -18.61 13.24
N LEU A 164 2.79 -17.70 12.80
CA LEU A 164 2.86 -17.26 11.40
C LEU A 164 4.06 -17.83 10.64
N ASP A 165 4.95 -18.53 11.33
CA ASP A 165 6.12 -19.21 10.75
C ASP A 165 5.83 -20.72 10.55
N VAL A 166 4.56 -21.10 10.56
CA VAL A 166 4.14 -22.50 10.44
C VAL A 166 4.04 -22.89 8.97
N GLU A 167 4.95 -23.76 8.56
CA GLU A 167 4.96 -24.37 7.23
C GLU A 167 3.86 -25.44 7.03
N GLU A 168 3.23 -25.89 8.12
CA GLU A 168 2.25 -26.98 8.14
C GLU A 168 0.96 -26.64 8.90
N GLY A 169 -0.19 -26.89 8.26
CA GLY A 169 -1.49 -26.79 8.91
C GLY A 169 -1.72 -27.92 9.91
N ARG A 170 -2.67 -27.73 10.83
CA ARG A 170 -3.17 -28.82 11.68
C ARG A 170 -3.85 -29.92 10.86
N GLU A 171 -4.53 -29.50 9.80
CA GLU A 171 -5.24 -30.37 8.88
C GLU A 171 -4.38 -30.59 7.62
N ARG A 172 -4.98 -31.18 6.58
CA ARG A 172 -4.26 -31.52 5.36
C ARG A 172 -3.90 -30.27 4.54
N ASP A 173 -2.61 -30.06 4.32
CA ASP A 173 -2.11 -29.00 3.44
C ASP A 173 -2.29 -29.31 1.96
N ARG A 174 -2.24 -28.26 1.14
CA ARG A 174 -2.42 -28.35 -0.31
C ARG A 174 -1.34 -27.63 -1.08
N ARG A 175 -0.90 -28.27 -2.16
CA ARG A 175 -0.05 -27.68 -3.18
C ARG A 175 -0.86 -27.65 -4.48
N ILE A 176 -1.27 -26.47 -4.92
CA ILE A 176 -2.25 -26.29 -6.00
C ILE A 176 -1.57 -25.66 -7.21
N ARG A 177 -1.85 -26.20 -8.40
CA ARG A 177 -1.45 -25.68 -9.71
C ARG A 177 -2.68 -25.23 -10.49
N ARG A 178 -2.53 -24.37 -11.49
CA ARG A 178 -3.66 -23.99 -12.38
C ARG A 178 -4.26 -25.23 -13.03
N GLY A 179 -5.60 -25.23 -13.20
CA GLY A 179 -6.33 -26.34 -13.81
C GLY A 179 -6.40 -27.60 -12.96
N PHE A 180 -6.33 -27.46 -11.63
CA PHE A 180 -6.41 -28.58 -10.71
C PHE A 180 -7.72 -29.38 -10.90
N LEU A 181 -7.63 -30.70 -10.73
CA LEU A 181 -8.76 -31.61 -10.70
C LEU A 181 -8.62 -32.54 -9.48
N PRO A 182 -9.72 -32.92 -8.81
CA PRO A 182 -11.07 -32.41 -9.01
C PRO A 182 -11.20 -30.93 -8.62
N ASP A 183 -12.12 -30.22 -9.27
CA ASP A 183 -12.51 -28.85 -8.93
C ASP A 183 -14.01 -28.83 -8.53
N PRO A 184 -14.36 -28.57 -7.25
CA PRO A 184 -13.49 -28.15 -6.16
C PRO A 184 -12.62 -29.26 -5.55
N ILE A 185 -11.47 -28.89 -4.97
CA ILE A 185 -10.74 -29.75 -4.03
C ILE A 185 -11.45 -29.65 -2.68
N GLU A 186 -11.87 -30.78 -2.13
CA GLU A 186 -12.53 -30.84 -0.83
C GLU A 186 -11.58 -31.33 0.26
N ASP A 187 -11.59 -30.64 1.38
CA ASP A 187 -10.90 -31.02 2.62
C ASP A 187 -11.84 -30.91 3.81
N ARG A 188 -11.54 -31.71 4.84
CA ARG A 188 -12.23 -31.67 6.12
C ARG A 188 -11.34 -30.94 7.14
N GLY A 189 -11.98 -30.25 8.06
CA GLY A 189 -11.33 -29.61 9.19
C GLY A 189 -12.34 -29.30 10.29
N THR A 190 -11.84 -28.97 11.47
CA THR A 190 -12.66 -28.52 12.60
C THR A 190 -12.30 -27.08 12.94
N ALA A 191 -13.30 -26.20 12.99
CA ALA A 191 -13.14 -24.84 13.51
C ALA A 191 -13.02 -24.89 15.03
N GLN A 192 -11.96 -24.28 15.57
CA GLN A 192 -11.64 -24.31 17.00
C GLN A 192 -10.71 -23.15 17.36
N GLY A 193 -10.50 -22.96 18.66
CA GLY A 193 -9.59 -21.98 19.23
C GLY A 193 -10.30 -20.88 20.00
N ASP A 194 -9.50 -20.07 20.67
CA ASP A 194 -9.88 -19.05 21.64
C ASP A 194 -9.38 -17.64 21.28
N ILE A 195 -8.66 -17.52 20.15
CA ILE A 195 -8.11 -16.25 19.68
C ILE A 195 -9.20 -15.49 18.91
N ASP A 196 -9.62 -14.35 19.45
CA ASP A 196 -10.59 -13.47 18.81
C ASP A 196 -9.99 -12.75 17.60
N VAL A 197 -10.54 -12.98 16.42
CA VAL A 197 -10.01 -12.42 15.16
C VAL A 197 -10.54 -11.03 14.83
N ARG A 198 -11.37 -10.40 15.67
CA ARG A 198 -11.91 -9.06 15.41
C ARG A 198 -10.85 -7.98 15.22
N LEU A 199 -9.66 -8.19 15.80
CA LEU A 199 -8.51 -7.31 15.64
C LEU A 199 -7.87 -7.41 14.24
N LEU A 200 -8.10 -8.50 13.50
CA LEU A 200 -7.56 -8.70 12.16
C LEU A 200 -8.32 -7.91 11.08
N GLY A 201 -9.51 -7.39 11.42
CA GLY A 201 -10.29 -6.53 10.55
C GLY A 201 -11.78 -6.56 10.88
N PRO A 202 -12.55 -5.55 10.45
CA PRO A 202 -13.98 -5.40 10.80
C PRO A 202 -14.88 -6.52 10.26
N ARG A 203 -14.40 -7.29 9.27
CA ARG A 203 -15.10 -8.48 8.72
C ARG A 203 -14.66 -9.80 9.36
N CYS A 204 -13.62 -9.77 10.18
CA CYS A 204 -13.12 -10.95 10.87
C CYS A 204 -13.94 -11.14 12.14
N LEU A 205 -14.84 -12.13 12.11
CA LEU A 205 -15.68 -12.50 13.24
C LEU A 205 -15.38 -13.94 13.63
N GLY A 206 -15.41 -14.23 14.94
CA GLY A 206 -15.23 -15.57 15.47
C GLY A 206 -13.88 -15.76 16.17
N PHE A 207 -13.50 -17.02 16.32
CA PHE A 207 -12.31 -17.43 17.04
C PHE A 207 -11.51 -18.44 16.22
N VAL A 208 -10.19 -18.39 16.34
CA VAL A 208 -9.26 -19.31 15.67
C VAL A 208 -8.22 -19.86 16.64
N THR A 209 -7.50 -20.91 16.23
CA THR A 209 -6.29 -21.36 16.90
C THR A 209 -5.07 -20.59 16.45
N ALA A 210 -4.03 -20.58 17.28
CA ALA A 210 -2.71 -20.03 16.93
C ALA A 210 -2.16 -20.68 15.64
N GLN A 211 -2.22 -22.00 15.56
CA GLN A 211 -1.79 -22.76 14.39
C GLN A 211 -2.86 -22.70 13.27
N PRO A 212 -2.48 -22.47 12.00
CA PRO A 212 -3.41 -22.51 10.87
C PRO A 212 -4.06 -23.90 10.73
N SER A 213 -5.30 -23.93 10.24
CA SER A 213 -5.97 -25.21 9.95
C SER A 213 -5.41 -25.85 8.68
N HIS A 214 -5.22 -25.07 7.62
CA HIS A 214 -4.63 -25.52 6.36
C HIS A 214 -3.59 -24.51 5.87
N VAL A 215 -2.51 -25.00 5.27
CA VAL A 215 -1.56 -24.20 4.50
C VAL A 215 -1.74 -24.52 3.01
N LEU A 216 -1.97 -23.48 2.21
CA LEU A 216 -2.13 -23.59 0.75
C LEU A 216 -0.87 -23.02 0.07
N THR A 217 -0.11 -23.87 -0.61
CA THR A 217 0.98 -23.45 -1.50
C THR A 217 0.48 -23.39 -2.94
N LEU A 218 0.32 -22.18 -3.49
CA LEU A 218 0.02 -21.98 -4.90
C LEU A 218 1.33 -22.08 -5.70
N ARG A 219 1.35 -22.90 -6.75
CA ARG A 219 2.54 -23.15 -7.60
C ARG A 219 2.58 -22.30 -8.85
N ASP A 220 1.46 -21.66 -9.17
CA ASP A 220 1.25 -20.76 -10.29
C ASP A 220 0.40 -19.59 -9.76
N ASP A 221 0.43 -18.42 -10.41
CA ASP A 221 -0.55 -17.37 -10.12
C ASP A 221 -1.96 -17.84 -10.50
N PHE A 222 -3.00 -17.30 -9.87
CA PHE A 222 -4.39 -17.61 -10.22
C PHE A 222 -5.12 -16.31 -10.56
N ASP A 223 -5.73 -16.26 -11.75
CA ASP A 223 -6.60 -15.12 -12.13
C ASP A 223 -7.88 -15.10 -11.29
N TYR A 224 -8.29 -16.29 -10.81
CA TYR A 224 -9.39 -16.49 -9.88
C TYR A 224 -9.14 -17.78 -9.08
N LEU A 225 -9.18 -17.68 -7.75
CA LEU A 225 -9.17 -18.83 -6.84
C LEU A 225 -10.23 -18.59 -5.78
N ARG A 226 -11.17 -19.52 -5.65
CA ARG A 226 -12.21 -19.46 -4.63
C ARG A 226 -11.89 -20.39 -3.47
N VAL A 227 -11.86 -19.86 -2.25
CA VAL A 227 -11.76 -20.64 -1.02
C VAL A 227 -13.05 -20.49 -0.23
N GLN A 228 -13.72 -21.60 0.07
CA GLN A 228 -15.03 -21.57 0.71
C GLN A 228 -15.25 -22.70 1.73
N LEU A 229 -16.16 -22.46 2.67
CA LEU A 229 -16.62 -23.50 3.60
C LEU A 229 -17.87 -24.18 3.05
N GLY A 230 -17.83 -25.52 2.95
CA GLY A 230 -18.96 -26.37 2.56
C GLY A 230 -19.37 -27.31 3.69
N GLY A 231 -20.68 -27.60 3.81
CA GLY A 231 -21.17 -28.64 4.73
C GLY A 231 -20.95 -28.37 6.23
N VAL A 232 -20.87 -27.10 6.63
CA VAL A 232 -20.61 -26.70 8.02
C VAL A 232 -21.75 -27.15 8.95
N ARG A 233 -21.40 -27.83 10.04
CA ARG A 233 -22.34 -28.10 11.15
C ARG A 233 -22.22 -26.96 12.16
N GLY A 234 -23.18 -26.04 12.16
CA GLY A 234 -23.17 -24.83 13.00
C GLY A 234 -22.71 -23.59 12.22
N THR A 235 -22.05 -22.66 12.90
CA THR A 235 -21.48 -21.44 12.30
C THR A 235 -19.97 -21.51 12.31
N ALA A 236 -19.34 -21.18 11.18
CA ALA A 236 -17.91 -21.06 11.07
C ALA A 236 -17.55 -19.84 10.21
N THR A 237 -16.39 -19.28 10.49
CA THR A 237 -15.75 -18.21 9.71
C THR A 237 -14.56 -18.81 8.98
N ILE A 238 -14.17 -18.23 7.85
CA ILE A 238 -12.86 -18.50 7.25
C ILE A 238 -12.00 -17.25 7.37
N VAL A 239 -10.77 -17.43 7.82
CA VAL A 239 -9.74 -16.40 7.87
C VAL A 239 -8.56 -16.91 7.05
N VAL A 240 -8.19 -16.20 5.99
CA VAL A 240 -7.07 -16.54 5.11
C VAL A 240 -5.99 -15.49 5.28
N ARG A 241 -4.80 -15.89 5.74
CA ARG A 241 -3.62 -15.04 5.68
C ARG A 241 -2.94 -15.20 4.32
N THR A 242 -2.73 -14.09 3.63
CA THR A 242 -1.97 -14.04 2.37
C THR A 242 -0.47 -14.03 2.64
N PRO A 243 0.37 -14.43 1.66
CA PRO A 243 1.83 -14.32 1.79
C PRO A 243 2.33 -12.91 2.13
N GLY A 244 1.61 -11.87 1.66
CA GLY A 244 1.88 -10.46 1.97
C GLY A 244 1.42 -9.99 3.36
N GLY A 245 0.93 -10.90 4.22
CA GLY A 245 0.57 -10.58 5.61
C GLY A 245 -0.85 -10.06 5.83
N ARG A 246 -1.65 -9.85 4.77
CA ARG A 246 -3.08 -9.48 4.87
C ARG A 246 -3.96 -10.67 5.31
N TYR A 247 -5.01 -10.39 6.08
CA TYR A 247 -6.09 -11.33 6.40
C TYR A 247 -7.35 -11.07 5.56
N LEU A 248 -7.93 -12.11 4.98
CA LEU A 248 -9.22 -12.12 4.29
C LEU A 248 -10.21 -12.90 5.16
N CYS A 249 -11.37 -12.33 5.47
CA CYS A 249 -12.29 -12.92 6.44
C CYS A 249 -13.74 -12.91 5.95
N SER A 250 -14.43 -14.07 5.97
CA SER A 250 -15.86 -14.16 5.62
C SER A 250 -16.67 -14.34 6.87
N SER A 251 -17.60 -13.43 7.08
CA SER A 251 -18.65 -13.64 8.07
C SER A 251 -19.58 -14.77 7.61
N PRO A 252 -20.08 -15.63 8.51
CA PRO A 252 -21.14 -16.59 8.21
C PRO A 252 -22.45 -15.95 7.69
N GLU A 253 -22.60 -14.63 7.81
CA GLU A 253 -23.74 -13.87 7.28
C GLU A 253 -23.54 -13.38 5.83
N GLU A 254 -22.30 -13.36 5.33
CA GLU A 254 -21.97 -13.14 3.92
C GLU A 254 -21.61 -14.51 3.31
N THR A 255 -21.74 -14.70 1.99
CA THR A 255 -21.36 -15.97 1.34
C THR A 255 -19.99 -16.44 1.83
N ASN A 256 -19.91 -17.64 2.41
CA ASN A 256 -18.71 -18.25 3.03
C ASN A 256 -17.57 -18.51 2.02
N ALA A 257 -17.14 -17.48 1.29
CA ALA A 257 -16.25 -17.60 0.15
C ALA A 257 -15.45 -16.31 -0.08
N PHE A 258 -14.20 -16.48 -0.49
CA PHE A 258 -13.33 -15.49 -1.12
C PHE A 258 -12.97 -15.95 -2.51
#